data_AF-A0A914M5D2-F1
#
_entry.id   AF-A0A914M5D2-F1
#
_cell.length_a   1.000
_cell.length_b   1.000
_cell.length_c   1.000
_cell.angle_alpha   90.00
_cell.angle_beta   90.00
_cell.angle_gamma   90.00
#
_symmetry.space_group_name_H-M   'P 1'
#
loop_
_entity.id
_entity.type
_entity.pdbx_description
1 polymer ?
#
loop_
_entity_poly.entity_id
_entity_poly.type
_entity_poly.pdbx_seq_one_letter_code
_entity_poly.pdbx_strand_id
1 'polypeptide(L)'
;MYSLPTEVQLDVLKCLNFNQLFDVKLTNFYFCNLINKYEGGLARLKFKRITISDPGFPRVPSPYKSIKPKSTDFEFSLNEQLKEKWQATIDKSIALLYNIKPDDGTFVSITTVDEKLEYFLKLPTFPKNIEEMVIVRCWLEQLFKCAFESADFYQNVFNPELINILFDNDKTMPLQFNTRKASLWTNDETFENVFQLALNNLSVSEFLKINLCLTPFTSTSADIIEQRIDILFNILINESSRWPIICLEGFNLPRLYDLITEVSKAYRRPPQ
;
A
#
# COMPACT_ATOMS: atom_id res chain seq x y z
N MET A 1 20.21 6.91 -23.60
CA MET A 1 19.88 5.47 -23.49
C MET A 1 20.17 4.67 -24.77
N TYR A 2 19.85 5.15 -25.98
CA TYR A 2 20.00 4.36 -27.22
C TYR A 2 21.39 3.80 -27.52
N SER A 3 22.45 4.44 -27.03
CA SER A 3 23.83 4.00 -27.20
C SER A 3 24.29 2.97 -26.16
N LEU A 4 23.46 2.66 -25.16
CA LEU A 4 23.78 1.70 -24.10
C LEU A 4 23.45 0.27 -24.55
N PRO A 5 24.19 -0.75 -24.09
CA PRO A 5 23.79 -2.14 -24.25
C PRO A 5 22.40 -2.40 -23.65
N THR A 6 21.67 -3.38 -24.20
CA THR A 6 20.31 -3.73 -23.77
C THR A 6 20.24 -3.99 -22.27
N GLU A 7 21.21 -4.70 -21.73
CA GLU A 7 21.31 -5.05 -20.30
C GLU A 7 21.35 -3.79 -19.42
N VAL A 8 22.21 -2.83 -19.79
CA VAL A 8 22.35 -1.55 -19.08
C VAL A 8 21.09 -0.70 -19.21
N GLN A 9 20.43 -0.73 -20.37
CA GLN A 9 19.14 -0.07 -20.54
C GLN A 9 18.07 -0.68 -19.63
N LEU A 10 18.01 -2.00 -19.53
CA LEU A 10 17.07 -2.68 -18.64
C LEU A 10 17.34 -2.35 -17.18
N ASP A 11 18.60 -2.28 -16.76
CA ASP A 11 18.95 -1.89 -15.39
C ASP A 11 18.52 -0.46 -15.08
N VAL A 12 18.68 0.46 -16.02
CA VAL A 12 18.13 1.83 -15.89
C VAL A 12 16.60 1.82 -15.84
N LEU A 13 15.92 1.02 -16.66
CA LEU A 13 14.46 0.94 -16.68
C LEU A 13 13.88 0.33 -15.40
N LYS A 14 14.59 -0.61 -14.75
CA LYS A 14 14.20 -1.16 -13.43
C LYS A 14 14.19 -0.11 -12.33
N CYS A 15 14.99 0.95 -12.48
CA CYS A 15 15.01 2.07 -11.53
C CYS A 15 13.82 3.02 -11.69
N LEU A 16 13.02 2.89 -12.76
CA LEU A 16 11.90 3.79 -13.03
C LEU A 16 10.64 3.36 -12.25
N ASN A 17 9.90 4.36 -11.76
CA ASN A 17 8.56 4.12 -11.25
C ASN A 17 7.57 3.82 -12.39
N PHE A 18 6.33 3.43 -12.07
CA PHE A 18 5.35 3.00 -13.07
C PHE A 18 5.07 4.10 -14.08
N ASN A 19 4.86 5.33 -13.61
CA ASN A 19 4.57 6.47 -14.46
C ASN A 19 5.77 6.78 -15.34
N GLN A 20 6.97 6.81 -14.78
CA GLN A 20 8.20 7.01 -15.55
C GLN A 20 8.45 5.91 -16.59
N LEU A 21 8.22 4.64 -16.23
CA LEU A 21 8.36 3.52 -17.15
C LEU A 21 7.30 3.59 -18.26
N PHE A 22 6.09 3.99 -17.92
CA PHE A 22 5.00 4.20 -18.87
C PHE A 22 5.26 5.39 -19.80
N ASP A 23 5.77 6.50 -19.27
CA ASP A 23 6.17 7.67 -20.05
C ASP A 23 7.30 7.30 -21.01
N VAL A 24 8.32 6.57 -20.55
CA VAL A 24 9.40 6.05 -21.40
C VAL A 24 8.85 5.10 -22.47
N LYS A 25 7.88 4.26 -22.13
CA LYS A 25 7.17 3.40 -23.10
C LYS A 25 6.47 4.21 -24.19
N LEU A 26 5.95 5.39 -23.88
CA LEU A 26 5.26 6.28 -24.83
C LEU A 26 6.19 7.19 -25.63
N THR A 27 7.42 7.43 -25.17
CA THR A 27 8.33 8.37 -25.86
C THR A 27 8.69 7.94 -27.27
N ASN A 28 8.85 6.64 -27.53
CA ASN A 28 9.17 6.12 -28.86
C ASN A 28 9.00 4.60 -28.99
N PHE A 29 8.92 4.14 -30.24
CA PHE A 29 8.68 2.75 -30.61
C PHE A 29 9.76 1.77 -30.11
N TYR A 30 11.03 2.20 -30.01
CA TYR A 30 12.12 1.35 -29.53
C TYR A 30 11.96 1.02 -28.04
N PHE A 31 11.74 2.00 -27.16
CA PHE A 31 11.49 1.70 -25.75
C PHE A 31 10.16 1.00 -25.52
N CYS A 32 9.14 1.29 -26.33
CA CYS A 32 7.89 0.53 -26.30
C CYS A 32 8.14 -0.97 -26.53
N ASN A 33 8.87 -1.31 -27.61
CA ASN A 33 9.20 -2.69 -27.93
C ASN A 33 10.15 -3.32 -26.92
N LEU A 34 11.13 -2.56 -26.41
CA LEU A 34 12.05 -3.05 -25.40
C LEU A 34 11.32 -3.39 -24.10
N ILE A 35 10.47 -2.49 -23.62
CA ILE A 35 9.66 -2.72 -22.41
C ILE A 35 8.68 -3.87 -22.61
N ASN A 36 8.03 -3.97 -23.78
CA ASN A 36 7.14 -5.10 -24.09
C ASN A 36 7.90 -6.43 -24.17
N LYS A 37 9.11 -6.44 -24.76
CA LYS A 37 9.92 -7.66 -24.88
C LYS A 37 10.39 -8.18 -23.52
N TYR A 38 10.69 -7.28 -22.59
CA TYR A 38 11.14 -7.61 -21.23
C TYR A 38 10.06 -7.35 -20.19
N GLU A 39 8.78 -7.41 -20.59
CA GLU A 39 7.63 -7.10 -19.74
C GLU A 39 7.65 -7.97 -18.48
N GLY A 40 7.98 -9.26 -18.54
CA GLY A 40 8.08 -10.09 -17.31
C GLY A 40 9.12 -9.64 -16.27
N GLY A 41 10.14 -8.86 -16.67
CA GLY A 41 11.20 -8.37 -15.77
C GLY A 41 11.16 -6.86 -15.49
N LEU A 42 10.41 -6.10 -16.30
CA LEU A 42 10.21 -4.65 -16.14
C LEU A 42 8.78 -4.29 -15.72
N ALA A 43 7.82 -5.16 -16.01
CA ALA A 43 6.42 -4.87 -15.83
C ALA A 43 6.02 -5.04 -14.40
N ARG A 44 5.33 -4.00 -13.96
CA ARG A 44 4.44 -4.07 -12.85
C ARG A 44 3.16 -4.73 -13.36
N LEU A 45 2.91 -5.98 -12.95
CA LEU A 45 1.66 -6.67 -13.28
C LEU A 45 0.50 -5.72 -12.97
N LYS A 46 -0.31 -5.44 -13.99
CA LYS A 46 -1.45 -4.53 -13.85
C LYS A 46 -2.64 -5.30 -13.33
N PHE A 47 -3.17 -4.82 -12.23
CA PHE A 47 -4.42 -5.31 -11.65
C PHE A 47 -5.40 -4.17 -11.57
N LYS A 48 -6.70 -4.48 -11.62
CA LYS A 48 -7.72 -3.47 -11.41
C LYS A 48 -7.69 -3.01 -9.97
N ARG A 49 -7.61 -3.94 -9.03
CA ARG A 49 -7.81 -3.62 -7.62
C ARG A 49 -7.01 -4.51 -6.71
N ILE A 50 -6.50 -3.94 -5.62
CA ILE A 50 -6.05 -4.66 -4.43
C ILE A 50 -6.93 -4.27 -3.24
N THR A 51 -7.40 -5.27 -2.49
CA THR A 51 -8.12 -5.06 -1.22
C THR A 51 -7.65 -6.04 -0.16
N ILE A 52 -7.89 -5.71 1.10
CA ILE A 52 -7.84 -6.68 2.20
C ILE A 52 -9.27 -6.94 2.61
N SER A 53 -9.71 -8.19 2.53
CA SER A 53 -11.11 -8.54 2.71
C SER A 53 -11.29 -9.63 3.76
N ASP A 54 -12.22 -9.36 4.67
CA ASP A 54 -12.73 -10.32 5.63
C ASP A 54 -13.51 -11.44 4.89
N PRO A 55 -13.33 -12.72 5.26
CA PRO A 55 -14.16 -13.82 4.76
C PRO A 55 -15.66 -13.65 5.06
N GLY A 56 -16.05 -12.90 6.09
CA GLY A 56 -17.42 -12.72 6.55
C GLY A 56 -18.29 -11.76 5.71
N PHE A 57 -17.71 -10.98 4.79
CA PHE A 57 -18.48 -10.07 3.94
C PHE A 57 -19.14 -10.84 2.78
N PRO A 58 -20.48 -10.77 2.58
CA PRO A 58 -21.16 -11.48 1.51
C PRO A 58 -20.64 -10.99 0.16
N ARG A 59 -19.93 -11.86 -0.56
CA ARG A 59 -19.37 -11.52 -1.87
C ARG A 59 -20.34 -11.87 -2.97
N VAL A 60 -20.40 -11.00 -3.97
CA VAL A 60 -21.03 -11.31 -5.26
C VAL A 60 -20.33 -12.57 -5.81
N PRO A 61 -21.05 -13.53 -6.40
CA PRO A 61 -20.47 -14.75 -6.97
C PRO A 61 -19.61 -14.41 -8.20
N SER A 62 -18.40 -13.91 -7.96
CA SER A 62 -17.35 -13.82 -8.96
C SER A 62 -16.54 -15.12 -8.91
N PRO A 63 -16.13 -15.69 -10.06
CA PRO A 63 -15.14 -16.75 -10.06
C PRO A 63 -13.85 -16.25 -9.38
N TYR A 64 -13.32 -17.08 -8.50
CA TYR A 64 -12.11 -16.75 -7.77
C TYR A 64 -11.10 -17.90 -7.79
N LYS A 65 -9.83 -17.55 -7.64
CA LYS A 65 -8.74 -18.51 -7.48
C LYS A 65 -8.03 -18.25 -6.16
N SER A 66 -8.12 -19.21 -5.24
CA SER A 66 -7.33 -19.15 -4.02
C SER A 66 -5.89 -19.57 -4.30
N ILE A 67 -4.96 -18.75 -3.82
CA ILE A 67 -3.53 -19.01 -3.84
C ILE A 67 -3.11 -19.27 -2.40
N LYS A 68 -2.53 -20.46 -2.17
CA LYS A 68 -1.86 -20.82 -0.91
C LYS A 68 -0.36 -20.85 -1.19
N PRO A 69 0.37 -19.80 -0.80
CA PRO A 69 1.82 -19.74 -0.97
C PRO A 69 2.54 -20.91 -0.33
N LYS A 70 3.67 -21.31 -0.92
CA LYS A 70 4.66 -22.17 -0.28
C LYS A 70 6.01 -21.48 -0.27
N SER A 71 6.82 -21.76 0.75
CA SER A 71 8.17 -21.23 0.84
C SER A 71 9.08 -21.73 -0.28
N THR A 72 8.87 -22.98 -0.72
CA THR A 72 9.58 -23.61 -1.84
C THR A 72 9.41 -22.90 -3.17
N ASP A 73 8.44 -21.98 -3.26
CA ASP A 73 8.21 -21.17 -4.47
C ASP A 73 9.24 -20.04 -4.62
N PHE A 74 10.11 -19.83 -3.61
CA PHE A 74 11.04 -18.71 -3.55
C PHE A 74 12.47 -19.13 -3.21
N GLU A 75 13.43 -18.63 -3.98
CA GLU A 75 14.85 -18.69 -3.63
C GLU A 75 15.19 -17.48 -2.75
N PHE A 76 15.00 -17.61 -1.45
CA PHE A 76 15.34 -16.57 -0.48
C PHE A 76 16.39 -17.05 0.54
N SER A 77 17.55 -16.39 0.57
CA SER A 77 18.62 -16.70 1.52
C SER A 77 18.59 -15.73 2.70
N LEU A 78 18.51 -16.28 3.91
CA LEU A 78 18.38 -15.53 5.15
C LEU A 78 19.72 -15.55 5.89
N ASN A 79 20.26 -14.37 6.23
CA ASN A 79 21.44 -14.29 7.08
C ASN A 79 21.07 -14.45 8.57
N GLU A 80 22.03 -14.84 9.41
CA GLU A 80 21.74 -15.14 10.83
C GLU A 80 21.18 -13.93 11.59
N GLN A 81 21.68 -12.72 11.31
CA GLN A 81 21.18 -11.50 11.96
C GLN A 81 19.69 -11.24 11.66
N LEU A 82 19.28 -11.40 10.41
CA LEU A 82 17.88 -11.23 10.00
C LEU A 82 17.00 -12.35 10.59
N LYS A 83 17.56 -13.56 10.72
CA LYS A 83 16.87 -14.72 11.30
C LYS A 83 16.52 -14.49 12.76
N GLU A 84 17.48 -13.99 13.54
CA GLU A 84 17.28 -13.63 14.94
C GLU A 84 16.22 -12.52 15.08
N LYS A 85 16.29 -11.49 14.23
CA LYS A 85 15.29 -10.40 14.23
C LYS A 85 13.89 -10.91 13.91
N TRP A 86 13.77 -11.79 12.91
CA TRP A 86 12.49 -12.39 12.54
C TRP A 86 11.96 -13.33 13.62
N GLN A 87 12.83 -14.10 14.28
CA GLN A 87 12.44 -14.93 15.41
C GLN A 87 11.89 -14.08 16.56
N ALA A 88 12.58 -13.01 16.95
CA ALA A 88 12.08 -12.09 17.98
C ALA A 88 10.73 -11.43 17.62
N THR A 89 10.46 -11.27 16.32
CA THR A 89 9.18 -10.73 15.80
C THR A 89 8.05 -11.75 15.91
N ILE A 90 8.34 -13.02 15.58
CA ILE A 90 7.44 -14.16 15.77
C ILE A 90 7.10 -14.35 17.25
N ASP A 91 8.10 -14.27 18.13
CA ASP A 91 7.92 -14.44 19.57
C ASP A 91 7.00 -13.34 20.17
N LYS A 92 7.07 -12.13 19.60
CA LYS A 92 6.15 -11.02 19.93
C LYS A 92 4.78 -11.14 19.26
N SER A 93 4.60 -12.10 18.36
CA SER A 93 3.37 -12.32 17.58
C SER A 93 2.91 -11.05 16.83
N ILE A 94 3.84 -10.34 16.19
CA ILE A 94 3.51 -9.16 15.39
C ILE A 94 2.69 -9.59 14.17
N ALA A 95 1.48 -9.06 14.04
CA ALA A 95 0.57 -9.37 12.95
C ALA A 95 1.01 -8.72 11.63
N LEU A 96 0.74 -9.39 10.50
CA LEU A 96 0.87 -8.83 9.15
C LEU A 96 -0.15 -7.74 8.88
N LEU A 97 -1.32 -7.83 9.48
CA LEU A 97 -2.45 -6.95 9.22
C LEU A 97 -3.01 -6.43 10.55
N TYR A 98 -3.38 -5.16 10.59
CA TYR A 98 -4.08 -4.59 11.73
C TYR A 98 -5.58 -4.88 11.69
N ASN A 99 -6.20 -4.90 12.89
CA ASN A 99 -7.65 -5.01 13.11
C ASN A 99 -8.30 -6.34 12.68
N ILE A 100 -7.54 -7.43 12.77
CA ILE A 100 -8.04 -8.78 12.45
C ILE A 100 -8.25 -9.59 13.72
N LYS A 101 -9.39 -10.28 13.79
CA LYS A 101 -9.57 -11.31 14.81
C LYS A 101 -8.74 -12.55 14.43
N PRO A 102 -8.07 -13.20 15.39
CA PRO A 102 -7.13 -14.31 15.13
C PRO A 102 -7.66 -15.45 14.24
N ASP A 103 -8.97 -15.64 14.19
CA ASP A 103 -9.62 -16.76 13.49
C ASP A 103 -10.22 -16.37 12.11
N ASP A 104 -10.23 -15.08 11.77
CA ASP A 104 -10.81 -14.61 10.52
C ASP A 104 -9.76 -14.79 9.43
N GLY A 105 -9.94 -15.86 8.64
CA GLY A 105 -9.11 -16.19 7.49
C GLY A 105 -9.08 -15.05 6.47
N THR A 106 -8.32 -14.00 6.75
CA THR A 106 -8.25 -12.78 5.97
C THR A 106 -7.38 -13.03 4.75
N PHE A 107 -7.79 -12.47 3.62
CA PHE A 107 -7.09 -12.63 2.36
C PHE A 107 -6.78 -11.27 1.76
N VAL A 108 -5.62 -11.19 1.11
CA VAL A 108 -5.34 -10.11 0.16
C VAL A 108 -6.04 -10.51 -1.13
N SER A 109 -6.99 -9.69 -1.57
CA SER A 109 -7.67 -9.87 -2.84
C SER A 109 -7.01 -9.03 -3.92
N ILE A 110 -6.86 -9.63 -5.10
CA ILE A 110 -6.35 -8.96 -6.29
C ILE A 110 -7.31 -9.24 -7.45
N THR A 111 -7.87 -8.19 -8.05
CA THR A 111 -8.79 -8.31 -9.20
C THR A 111 -8.06 -8.02 -10.52
N THR A 112 -8.27 -8.86 -11.54
CA THR A 112 -7.72 -8.62 -12.89
C THR A 112 -8.36 -7.39 -13.55
N VAL A 113 -7.68 -6.82 -14.55
CA VAL A 113 -8.14 -5.63 -15.29
C VAL A 113 -9.52 -5.82 -15.93
N ASP A 114 -9.83 -7.03 -16.40
CA ASP A 114 -11.10 -7.38 -17.02
C ASP A 114 -12.21 -7.76 -16.03
N GLU A 115 -11.95 -7.71 -14.73
CA GLU A 115 -12.86 -8.10 -13.63
C GLU A 115 -13.39 -9.53 -13.70
N LYS A 116 -12.81 -10.37 -14.56
CA LYS A 116 -13.27 -11.74 -14.72
C LYS A 116 -12.71 -12.68 -13.68
N LEU A 117 -11.66 -12.28 -12.96
CA LEU A 117 -11.01 -13.17 -12.00
C LEU A 117 -10.51 -12.39 -10.79
N GLU A 118 -10.78 -12.96 -9.62
CA GLU A 118 -10.29 -12.49 -8.34
C GLU A 118 -9.33 -13.53 -7.75
N TYR A 119 -8.12 -13.11 -7.39
CA TYR A 119 -7.14 -13.95 -6.72
C TYR A 119 -7.20 -13.68 -5.21
N PHE A 120 -7.34 -14.75 -4.42
CA PHE A 120 -7.27 -14.67 -2.96
C PHE A 120 -5.96 -15.24 -2.47
N LEU A 121 -5.08 -14.35 -2.05
CA LEU A 121 -3.82 -14.71 -1.47
C LEU A 121 -4.00 -14.93 0.04
N LYS A 122 -3.85 -16.19 0.47
CA LYS A 122 -3.92 -16.56 1.88
C LYS A 122 -2.56 -16.39 2.53
N LEU A 123 -2.26 -15.19 3.01
CA LEU A 123 -1.05 -14.92 3.79
C LEU A 123 -1.24 -15.29 5.27
N PRO A 124 -0.19 -15.74 5.97
CA PRO A 124 -0.21 -15.86 7.41
C PRO A 124 -0.45 -14.49 8.08
N THR A 125 -1.55 -14.34 8.81
CA THR A 125 -1.83 -13.11 9.58
C THR A 125 -0.86 -12.96 10.74
N PHE A 126 -0.54 -14.06 11.42
CA PHE A 126 0.45 -14.13 12.49
C PHE A 126 1.48 -15.18 12.08
N PRO A 127 2.59 -14.79 11.44
CA PRO A 127 3.65 -15.73 11.07
C PRO A 127 4.15 -16.48 12.30
N LYS A 128 4.10 -17.81 12.26
CA LYS A 128 4.43 -18.69 13.40
C LYS A 128 5.85 -19.23 13.36
N ASN A 129 6.52 -19.09 12.23
CA ASN A 129 7.86 -19.61 12.00
C ASN A 129 8.53 -18.82 10.87
N ILE A 130 9.84 -19.05 10.70
CA ILE A 130 10.65 -18.37 9.68
C ILE A 130 10.14 -18.65 8.27
N GLU A 131 9.62 -19.85 8.01
CA GLU A 131 9.07 -20.22 6.71
C GLU A 131 7.88 -19.34 6.31
N GLU A 132 6.95 -19.10 7.23
CA GLU A 132 5.82 -18.20 7.04
C GLU A 132 6.28 -16.74 6.87
N MET A 133 7.32 -16.30 7.57
CA MET A 133 7.92 -14.97 7.36
C MET A 133 8.51 -14.82 5.96
N VAL A 134 9.17 -15.85 5.42
CA VAL A 134 9.67 -15.85 4.03
C VAL A 134 8.52 -15.73 3.04
N ILE A 135 7.45 -16.50 3.23
CA ILE A 135 6.24 -16.42 2.42
C ILE A 135 5.69 -14.98 2.41
N VAL A 136 5.53 -14.38 3.59
CA VAL A 136 4.99 -13.02 3.70
C VAL A 136 5.89 -12.02 3.00
N ARG A 137 7.21 -12.05 3.24
CA ARG A 137 8.18 -11.17 2.59
C ARG A 137 8.08 -11.27 1.07
N CYS A 138 8.22 -12.47 0.53
CA CYS A 138 8.30 -12.68 -0.91
C CYS A 138 7.01 -12.24 -1.60
N TRP A 139 5.85 -12.53 -1.02
CA TRP A 139 4.59 -12.07 -1.59
C TRP A 139 4.39 -10.56 -1.50
N LEU A 140 4.74 -9.93 -0.37
CA LEU A 140 4.71 -8.46 -0.28
C LEU A 140 5.62 -7.83 -1.33
N GLU A 141 6.82 -8.38 -1.53
CA GLU A 141 7.74 -7.93 -2.58
C GLU A 141 7.11 -8.03 -3.98
N GLN A 142 6.43 -9.14 -4.28
CA GLN A 142 5.69 -9.27 -5.54
C GLN A 142 4.56 -8.25 -5.67
N LEU A 143 3.82 -7.99 -4.59
CA LEU A 143 2.74 -7.00 -4.60
C LEU A 143 3.27 -5.56 -4.78
N PHE A 144 4.41 -5.21 -4.17
CA PHE A 144 5.06 -3.92 -4.38
C PHE A 144 5.58 -3.73 -5.81
N LYS A 145 5.92 -4.84 -6.48
CA LYS A 145 6.23 -4.84 -7.90
C LYS A 145 4.99 -4.71 -8.78
N CYS A 146 3.76 -4.76 -8.27
CA CYS A 146 2.55 -4.61 -9.08
C CYS A 146 2.09 -3.14 -9.22
N ALA A 147 1.17 -2.90 -10.15
CA ALA A 147 0.47 -1.63 -10.32
C ALA A 147 -1.04 -1.86 -10.31
N PHE A 148 -1.77 -1.01 -9.60
CA PHE A 148 -3.20 -1.13 -9.37
C PHE A 148 -3.96 0.09 -9.92
N GLU A 149 -5.14 -0.11 -10.48
CA GLU A 149 -6.05 1.02 -10.78
C GLU A 149 -6.63 1.60 -9.49
N SER A 150 -7.03 0.73 -8.55
CA SER A 150 -7.41 1.13 -7.19
C SER A 150 -6.80 0.25 -6.10
N ALA A 151 -6.57 0.85 -4.92
CA ALA A 151 -6.22 0.15 -3.70
C ALA A 151 -7.23 0.53 -2.61
N ASP A 152 -8.02 -0.43 -2.14
CA ASP A 152 -9.13 -0.18 -1.21
C ASP A 152 -8.89 -0.95 0.10
N PHE A 153 -8.52 -0.23 1.16
CA PHE A 153 -8.15 -0.79 2.46
C PHE A 153 -9.20 -0.46 3.53
N TYR A 154 -10.15 -1.37 3.71
CA TYR A 154 -11.29 -1.21 4.62
C TYR A 154 -10.95 -1.69 6.03
N GLN A 155 -10.53 -0.78 6.91
CA GLN A 155 -10.16 -1.03 8.32
C GLN A 155 -8.97 -1.97 8.54
N ASN A 156 -8.71 -2.89 7.61
CA ASN A 156 -7.56 -3.78 7.59
C ASN A 156 -6.50 -3.18 6.67
N VAL A 157 -5.32 -2.96 7.22
CA VAL A 157 -4.12 -2.48 6.51
C VAL A 157 -2.95 -3.38 6.85
N PHE A 158 -1.97 -3.45 5.96
CA PHE A 158 -0.70 -4.07 6.28
C PHE A 158 -0.03 -3.35 7.43
N ASN A 159 0.57 -4.11 8.33
CA ASN A 159 1.29 -3.59 9.48
C ASN A 159 2.64 -3.00 9.02
N PRO A 160 2.84 -1.66 9.10
CA PRO A 160 4.08 -1.03 8.68
C PRO A 160 5.28 -1.48 9.52
N GLU A 161 5.09 -1.83 10.79
CA GLU A 161 6.15 -2.37 11.65
C GLU A 161 6.66 -3.71 11.08
N LEU A 162 5.76 -4.62 10.72
CA LEU A 162 6.17 -5.89 10.13
C LEU A 162 6.84 -5.69 8.77
N ILE A 163 6.31 -4.81 7.91
CA ILE A 163 6.95 -4.47 6.63
C ILE A 163 8.39 -3.99 6.88
N ASN A 164 8.59 -3.05 7.80
CA ASN A 164 9.92 -2.55 8.13
C ASN A 164 10.85 -3.67 8.63
N ILE A 165 10.36 -4.62 9.43
CA ILE A 165 11.14 -5.76 9.90
C ILE A 165 11.55 -6.69 8.75
N LEU A 166 10.64 -6.95 7.80
CA LEU A 166 10.88 -7.85 6.67
C LEU A 166 11.88 -7.27 5.67
N PHE A 167 11.93 -5.95 5.54
CA PHE A 167 12.70 -5.24 4.49
C PHE A 167 13.79 -4.29 5.02
N ASP A 168 14.12 -4.33 6.31
CA ASP A 168 15.08 -3.42 6.98
C ASP A 168 16.46 -3.29 6.28
N ASN A 169 16.86 -4.31 5.51
CA ASN A 169 18.13 -4.35 4.79
C ASN A 169 18.08 -3.73 3.37
N ASP A 170 16.90 -3.49 2.81
CA ASP A 170 16.71 -2.99 1.43
C ASP A 170 16.50 -1.47 1.43
N LYS A 171 17.60 -0.72 1.60
CA LYS A 171 17.58 0.76 1.55
C LYS A 171 17.56 1.34 0.13
N THR A 172 17.62 0.50 -0.90
CA THR A 172 17.89 0.93 -2.28
C THR A 172 16.65 1.40 -3.02
N MET A 173 15.44 0.97 -2.63
CA MET A 173 14.18 1.50 -3.17
C MET A 173 13.05 1.46 -2.12
N PRO A 174 12.23 2.53 -2.03
CA PRO A 174 11.04 2.51 -1.19
C PRO A 174 10.05 1.47 -1.74
N LEU A 175 9.73 0.47 -0.93
CA LEU A 175 8.75 -0.55 -1.25
C LEU A 175 7.34 0.00 -1.07
N GLN A 176 6.65 0.22 -2.19
CA GLN A 176 5.35 0.89 -2.23
C GLN A 176 4.35 0.17 -3.12
N PHE A 177 3.09 0.12 -2.67
CA PHE A 177 1.96 -0.21 -3.52
C PHE A 177 1.74 0.93 -4.50
N ASN A 178 1.89 0.66 -5.79
CA ASN A 178 1.70 1.65 -6.83
C ASN A 178 0.25 1.61 -7.30
N THR A 179 -0.50 2.67 -7.06
CA THR A 179 -1.91 2.76 -7.44
C THR A 179 -2.25 4.10 -8.07
N ARG A 180 -3.25 4.12 -8.96
CA ARG A 180 -3.80 5.40 -9.43
C ARG A 180 -4.68 6.03 -8.36
N LYS A 181 -5.54 5.22 -7.74
CA LYS A 181 -6.51 5.67 -6.74
C LYS A 181 -6.35 4.84 -5.47
N ALA A 182 -6.47 5.46 -4.31
CA ALA A 182 -6.47 4.75 -3.05
C ALA A 182 -7.64 5.21 -2.19
N SER A 183 -8.29 4.26 -1.54
CA SER A 183 -9.32 4.50 -0.54
C SER A 183 -8.89 3.85 0.76
N LEU A 184 -8.72 4.67 1.80
CA LEU A 184 -8.33 4.25 3.13
C LEU A 184 -9.51 4.47 4.07
N TRP A 185 -10.06 3.41 4.64
CA TRP A 185 -11.05 3.53 5.72
C TRP A 185 -10.39 3.22 7.03
N THR A 186 -10.51 4.15 7.97
CA THR A 186 -9.90 4.00 9.28
C THR A 186 -10.87 4.33 10.40
N ASN A 187 -10.61 3.73 11.55
CA ASN A 187 -11.24 3.96 12.84
C ASN A 187 -10.16 4.39 13.87
N ASP A 188 -10.58 4.66 15.10
CA ASP A 188 -9.69 5.15 16.16
C ASP A 188 -8.49 4.23 16.43
N GLU A 189 -8.68 2.91 16.34
CA GLU A 189 -7.64 1.92 16.62
C GLU A 189 -6.62 1.79 15.49
N THR A 190 -7.02 2.06 14.24
CA THR A 190 -6.19 1.82 13.05
C THR A 190 -5.60 3.09 12.47
N PHE A 191 -6.08 4.27 12.87
CA PHE A 191 -5.73 5.59 12.33
C PHE A 191 -4.23 5.72 12.05
N GLU A 192 -3.39 5.63 13.08
CA GLU A 192 -1.95 5.83 12.94
C GLU A 192 -1.34 4.85 11.94
N ASN A 193 -1.72 3.58 12.01
CA ASN A 193 -1.15 2.55 11.15
C ASN A 193 -1.58 2.71 9.68
N VAL A 194 -2.83 3.11 9.43
CA VAL A 194 -3.30 3.44 8.08
C VAL A 194 -2.48 4.60 7.51
N PHE A 195 -2.20 5.64 8.31
CA PHE A 195 -1.38 6.77 7.86
C PHE A 195 0.08 6.39 7.65
N GLN A 196 0.68 5.62 8.55
CA GLN A 196 2.05 5.13 8.38
C GLN A 196 2.17 4.28 7.10
N LEU A 197 1.19 3.43 6.80
CA LEU A 197 1.17 2.69 5.55
C LEU A 197 1.07 3.64 4.34
N ALA A 198 0.17 4.64 4.41
CA ALA A 198 -0.02 5.60 3.33
C ALA A 198 1.26 6.40 3.04
N LEU A 199 1.97 6.84 4.08
CA LEU A 199 3.17 7.65 3.95
C LEU A 199 4.38 6.86 3.46
N ASN A 200 4.54 5.63 3.95
CA ASN A 200 5.78 4.88 3.75
C ASN A 200 5.66 3.87 2.59
N ASN A 201 4.47 3.32 2.37
CA ASN A 201 4.27 2.14 1.52
C ASN A 201 3.20 2.32 0.45
N LEU A 202 2.69 3.53 0.19
CA LEU A 202 1.67 3.79 -0.83
C LEU A 202 2.08 4.94 -1.75
N SER A 203 2.13 4.66 -3.05
CA SER A 203 2.33 5.66 -4.10
C SER A 203 1.03 5.82 -4.88
N VAL A 204 0.40 7.00 -4.77
CA VAL A 204 -0.89 7.30 -5.40
C VAL A 204 -0.71 8.37 -6.46
N SER A 205 -1.02 8.05 -7.72
CA SER A 205 -0.76 8.97 -8.85
C SER A 205 -1.91 9.88 -9.23
N GLU A 206 -3.11 9.69 -8.68
CA GLU A 206 -4.26 10.56 -8.99
C GLU A 206 -4.98 11.02 -7.74
N PHE A 207 -5.47 10.08 -6.93
CA PHE A 207 -6.48 10.39 -5.93
C PHE A 207 -6.36 9.52 -4.69
N LEU A 208 -6.12 10.15 -3.54
CA LEU A 208 -6.15 9.51 -2.23
C LEU A 208 -7.41 9.94 -1.49
N LYS A 209 -8.28 8.98 -1.20
CA LYS A 209 -9.45 9.14 -0.36
C LYS A 209 -9.18 8.57 1.02
N ILE A 210 -9.37 9.38 2.06
CA ILE A 210 -9.31 8.97 3.45
C ILE A 210 -10.71 9.13 4.02
N ASN A 211 -11.33 8.02 4.35
CA ASN A 211 -12.64 7.97 4.96
C ASN A 211 -12.45 7.66 6.46
N LEU A 212 -12.74 8.65 7.28
CA LEU A 212 -12.76 8.49 8.73
C LEU A 212 -14.13 7.96 9.10
N CYS A 213 -14.21 6.66 9.36
CA CYS A 213 -15.45 6.03 9.73
C CYS A 213 -15.71 6.31 11.21
N LEU A 214 -16.31 7.46 11.50
CA LEU A 214 -16.91 7.73 12.80
C LEU A 214 -18.04 6.73 12.99
N THR A 215 -17.82 5.71 13.82
CA THR A 215 -18.92 4.83 14.20
C THR A 215 -19.91 5.70 14.97
N PRO A 216 -21.16 5.88 14.49
CA PRO A 216 -22.07 6.89 15.05
C PRO A 216 -22.59 6.54 16.45
N PHE A 217 -22.04 5.50 17.08
CA PHE A 217 -22.55 4.90 18.31
C PHE A 217 -21.63 5.10 19.52
N THR A 218 -20.48 5.77 19.39
CA THR A 218 -19.65 6.15 20.54
C THR A 218 -19.33 7.64 20.51
N SER A 219 -19.74 8.36 21.55
CA SER A 219 -19.44 9.78 21.76
C SER A 219 -17.93 10.08 21.86
N THR A 220 -17.11 9.04 22.06
CA THR A 220 -15.65 9.12 22.19
C THR A 220 -14.92 9.33 20.86
N SER A 221 -15.56 9.03 19.72
CA SER A 221 -14.88 9.02 18.42
C SER A 221 -14.56 10.42 17.87
N ALA A 222 -15.39 11.43 18.16
CA ALA A 222 -15.15 12.80 17.73
C ALA A 222 -13.93 13.42 18.44
N ASP A 223 -13.82 13.22 19.75
CA ASP A 223 -12.72 13.76 20.56
C ASP A 223 -11.37 13.16 20.17
N ILE A 224 -11.33 11.89 19.76
CA ILE A 224 -10.09 11.21 19.36
C ILE A 224 -9.60 11.74 18.01
N ILE A 225 -10.48 11.93 17.03
CA ILE A 225 -10.08 12.53 15.74
C ILE A 225 -9.61 13.98 15.97
N GLU A 226 -10.28 14.71 16.86
CA GLU A 226 -9.86 16.06 17.21
C GLU A 226 -8.46 16.09 17.84
N GLN A 227 -8.12 15.12 18.68
CA GLN A 227 -6.76 14.96 19.24
C GLN A 227 -5.70 14.57 18.19
N ARG A 228 -6.11 13.99 17.06
CA ARG A 228 -5.21 13.50 15.99
C ARG A 228 -5.25 14.36 14.73
N ILE A 229 -5.94 15.49 14.80
CA ILE A 229 -6.14 16.36 13.64
C ILE A 229 -4.80 16.92 13.13
N ASP A 230 -3.82 17.11 14.01
CA ASP A 230 -2.47 17.55 13.66
C ASP A 230 -1.76 16.58 12.72
N ILE A 231 -2.01 15.28 12.84
CA ILE A 231 -1.42 14.25 11.96
C ILE A 231 -2.01 14.39 10.55
N LEU A 232 -3.33 14.55 10.45
CA LEU A 232 -4.01 14.81 9.18
C LEU A 232 -3.53 16.12 8.55
N PHE A 233 -3.36 17.17 9.35
CA PHE A 233 -2.86 18.44 8.83
C PHE A 233 -1.41 18.35 8.37
N ASN A 234 -0.56 17.66 9.12
CA ASN A 234 0.81 17.42 8.72
C ASN A 234 0.88 16.75 7.33
N ILE A 235 -0.02 15.79 7.08
CA ILE A 235 -0.17 15.14 5.77
C ILE A 235 -0.65 16.11 4.70
N LEU A 236 -1.72 16.87 4.96
CA LEU A 236 -2.26 17.83 4.00
C LEU A 236 -1.28 18.97 3.67
N ILE A 237 -0.50 19.42 4.63
CA ILE A 237 0.41 20.56 4.47
C ILE A 237 1.75 20.09 3.90
N ASN A 238 2.38 19.12 4.55
CA ASN A 238 3.76 18.74 4.24
C ASN A 238 3.87 17.65 3.18
N GLU A 239 2.81 16.88 2.95
CA GLU A 239 2.83 15.73 2.03
C GLU A 239 1.88 15.91 0.84
N SER A 240 1.25 17.08 0.67
CA SER A 240 0.38 17.40 -0.47
C SER A 240 1.08 17.26 -1.82
N SER A 241 2.39 17.48 -1.90
CA SER A 241 3.15 17.27 -3.14
C SER A 241 3.22 15.80 -3.55
N ARG A 242 2.97 14.85 -2.64
CA ARG A 242 2.98 13.41 -2.95
C ARG A 242 1.71 12.93 -3.63
N TRP A 243 0.58 13.57 -3.35
CA TRP A 243 -0.73 13.12 -3.84
C TRP A 243 -1.46 14.25 -4.57
N PRO A 244 -1.77 14.09 -5.86
CA PRO A 244 -2.36 15.18 -6.65
C PRO A 244 -3.68 15.68 -6.08
N ILE A 245 -4.50 14.77 -5.56
CA ILE A 245 -5.79 15.08 -4.95
C ILE A 245 -5.96 14.25 -3.69
N ILE A 246 -6.29 14.91 -2.58
CA ILE A 246 -6.66 14.29 -1.31
C ILE A 246 -8.12 14.60 -1.03
N CYS A 247 -8.93 13.58 -0.80
CA CYS A 247 -10.32 13.71 -0.40
C CYS A 247 -10.51 13.14 1.00
N LEU A 248 -11.06 13.97 1.87
CA LEU A 248 -11.39 13.61 3.24
C LEU A 248 -12.90 13.42 3.36
N GLU A 249 -13.34 12.23 3.79
CA GLU A 249 -14.74 11.90 4.04
C GLU A 249 -14.97 11.51 5.50
N GLY A 250 -16.21 11.68 5.98
CA GLY A 250 -16.59 11.32 7.34
C GLY A 250 -16.22 12.36 8.39
N PHE A 251 -15.83 13.58 7.98
CA PHE A 251 -15.55 14.67 8.91
C PHE A 251 -16.83 15.41 9.30
N ASN A 252 -17.09 15.50 10.60
CA ASN A 252 -18.02 16.46 11.18
C ASN A 252 -17.33 17.24 12.30
N LEU A 253 -16.32 18.04 11.93
CA LEU A 253 -15.51 18.80 12.90
C LEU A 253 -15.53 20.29 12.57
N PRO A 254 -16.13 21.14 13.45
CA PRO A 254 -16.07 22.59 13.34
C PRO A 254 -14.64 23.13 13.22
N ARG A 255 -13.67 22.53 13.93
CA ARG A 255 -12.26 22.94 13.90
C ARG A 255 -11.59 22.82 12.52
N LEU A 256 -11.95 21.83 11.71
CA LEU A 256 -11.40 21.70 10.36
C LEU A 256 -11.86 22.88 9.48
N TYR A 257 -13.13 23.27 9.61
CA TYR A 257 -13.66 24.45 8.94
C TYR A 257 -12.99 25.73 9.41
N ASP A 258 -12.83 25.90 10.72
CA ASP A 258 -12.13 27.06 11.30
C ASP A 258 -10.70 27.15 10.76
N LEU A 259 -9.97 26.04 10.70
CA LEU A 259 -8.59 26.04 10.23
C LEU A 259 -8.47 26.24 8.71
N ILE A 260 -9.33 25.61 7.89
CA ILE A 260 -9.38 25.90 6.43
C ILE A 260 -9.65 27.41 6.23
N THR A 261 -10.50 27.99 7.06
CA THR A 261 -10.78 29.42 7.06
C THR A 261 -9.56 30.25 7.48
N GLU A 262 -8.75 29.80 8.45
CA GLU A 262 -7.51 30.47 8.86
C GLU A 262 -6.40 30.37 7.81
N VAL A 263 -6.15 29.18 7.26
CA VAL A 263 -5.15 28.96 6.21
C VAL A 263 -5.49 29.77 4.97
N SER A 264 -6.76 29.77 4.54
CA SER A 264 -7.19 30.60 3.40
C SER A 264 -7.05 32.10 3.65
N LYS A 265 -7.21 32.57 4.90
CA LYS A 265 -6.92 33.97 5.28
C LYS A 265 -5.42 34.27 5.24
N ALA A 266 -4.56 33.34 5.65
CA ALA A 266 -3.11 33.51 5.63
C ALA A 266 -2.58 33.64 4.18
N TYR A 267 -3.06 32.80 3.26
CA TYR A 267 -2.69 32.87 1.84
C TYR A 267 -3.19 34.12 1.09
N ARG A 268 -4.21 34.81 1.61
CA ARG A 268 -4.72 36.06 1.03
C ARG A 268 -3.97 37.30 1.48
N ARG A 269 -3.04 37.18 2.44
CA ARG A 269 -2.20 38.32 2.82
C ARG A 269 -1.11 38.48 1.75
N PRO A 270 -1.01 39.66 1.10
CA PRO A 270 0.08 39.90 0.16
C PRO A 270 1.42 39.73 0.89
N PRO A 271 2.45 39.18 0.23
CA PRO A 271 3.77 39.07 0.83
C PRO A 271 4.23 40.47 1.24
N GLN A 272 4.58 40.62 2.53
CA GLN A 272 5.20 41.82 3.08
C GLN A 272 6.66 41.92 2.66
#